data_AF-A0A557ZYS2-F1
#
_entry.id   AF-A0A557ZYS2-F1
#
_cell.length_a   1.000
_cell.length_b   1.000
_cell.length_c   1.000
_cell.angle_alpha   90.00
_cell.angle_beta   90.00
_cell.angle_gamma   90.00
#
_symmetry.space_group_name_H-M   'P 1'
#
loop_
_entity.id
_entity.type
_entity.pdbx_description
1 polymer ?
#
loop_
_entity_poly.entity_id
_entity_poly.type
_entity_poly.pdbx_seq_one_letter_code
_entity_poly.pdbx_strand_id
1 'polypeptide(L)' 'MDLYEFQAKDLFAAHGVPVLPGAVASTPEEAQAAAERIGGQVVVKAQV' A
#
# COMPACT_ATOMS: atom_id res chain seq x y z
N MET A 1 -18.78 8.23 -6.84
CA MET A 1 -17.37 8.44 -7.20
C MET A 1 -16.59 7.64 -6.19
N ASP A 2 -15.84 6.66 -6.66
CA ASP A 2 -15.20 5.67 -5.80
C ASP A 2 -13.71 5.95 -5.69
N LEU A 3 -13.10 5.62 -4.55
CA LEU A 3 -11.67 5.79 -4.30
C LEU A 3 -10.94 4.46 -4.53
N TYR A 4 -9.73 4.52 -5.08
CA TYR A 4 -8.82 3.37 -5.08
C TYR A 4 -8.33 3.08 -3.65
N GLU A 5 -7.92 1.83 -3.38
CA GLU A 5 -7.53 1.38 -2.03
C GLU A 5 -6.45 2.26 -1.40
N PHE A 6 -5.44 2.69 -2.16
CA PHE A 6 -4.36 3.53 -1.63
C PHE A 6 -4.86 4.92 -1.20
N GLN A 7 -5.79 5.51 -1.97
CA GLN A 7 -6.36 6.83 -1.67
C GLN A 7 -7.19 6.79 -0.38
N ALA A 8 -7.95 5.70 -0.17
CA ALA A 8 -8.71 5.51 1.06
C ALA A 8 -7.78 5.32 2.28
N LYS A 9 -6.67 4.59 2.11
CA LYS A 9 -5.67 4.41 3.19
C LYS A 9 -4.99 5.72 3.56
N ASP A 10 -4.61 6.53 2.57
CA ASP A 10 -4.00 7.83 2.82
C ASP A 10 -4.94 8.77 3.59
N LEU A 11 -6.23 8.78 3.21
CA LEU A 11 -7.26 9.56 3.91
C LEU A 11 -7.45 9.09 5.37
N PHE A 12 -7.47 7.78 5.61
CA PHE A 12 -7.59 7.20 6.95
C PHE A 12 -6.37 7.52 7.82
N ALA A 13 -5.16 7.37 7.27
CA ALA A 13 -3.93 7.72 7.96
C ALA A 13 -3.91 9.21 8.36
N ALA A 14 -4.34 10.11 7.46
CA ALA A 14 -4.43 11.54 7.72
C ALA A 14 -5.38 11.91 8.88
N HIS A 15 -6.36 11.06 9.19
CA HIS A 15 -7.31 11.24 10.28
C HIS A 15 -7.00 10.37 11.51
N GLY A 16 -5.80 9.78 11.59
CA GLY A 16 -5.35 8.99 12.73
C GLY A 16 -5.98 7.59 12.81
N VAL A 17 -6.66 7.13 11.76
CA VAL A 17 -7.14 5.75 11.66
C VAL A 17 -5.97 4.85 11.27
N PRO A 18 -5.64 3.80 12.04
CA PRO A 18 -4.53 2.92 11.72
C PRO A 18 -4.73 2.23 10.37
N VAL A 19 -3.70 2.27 9.52
CA VAL A 19 -3.66 1.56 8.25
C VAL A 19 -2.43 0.67 8.18
N LEU A 20 -2.53 -0.43 7.43
CA LEU A 20 -1.39 -1.30 7.20
C LEU A 20 -0.33 -0.59 6.34
N PRO A 21 0.97 -0.77 6.64
CA PRO A 21 2.05 -0.29 5.78
C PRO A 21 1.87 -0.83 4.36
N GLY A 22 2.06 0.03 3.36
CA GLY A 22 1.94 -0.31 1.95
C GLY A 22 2.73 0.64 1.07
N ALA A 23 3.02 0.22 -0.15
CA ALA A 23 3.63 1.05 -1.18
C ALA A 23 3.04 0.69 -2.54
N VAL A 24 2.92 1.69 -3.42
CA VAL A 24 2.64 1.46 -4.85
C VAL A 24 3.96 1.12 -5.53
N ALA A 25 3.93 0.16 -6.44
CA ALA A 25 5.07 -0.25 -7.24
C ALA A 25 4.64 -0.35 -8.71
N SER A 26 5.47 0.17 -9.61
CA SER A 26 5.30 0.10 -11.06
C SER A 26 6.21 -0.96 -11.70
N THR A 27 7.21 -1.45 -10.96
CA THR A 27 8.09 -2.54 -11.41
C THR A 27 8.18 -3.67 -10.37
N PRO A 28 8.59 -4.88 -10.78
CA PRO A 28 8.83 -5.99 -9.85
C PRO A 28 9.89 -5.66 -8.77
N GLU A 29 10.93 -4.92 -9.12
CA GLU A 29 12.01 -4.54 -8.19
C GLU A 29 11.51 -3.58 -7.12
N GLU A 30 10.66 -2.62 -7.50
CA GLU A 30 10.00 -1.72 -6.55
C GLU A 30 9.10 -2.49 -5.58
N ALA A 31 8.38 -3.50 -6.08
CA ALA A 31 7.53 -4.36 -5.26
C ALA A 31 8.35 -5.18 -4.24
N GLN A 32 9.50 -5.73 -4.68
CA GLN A 32 10.41 -6.43 -3.78
C GLN A 32 10.97 -5.50 -2.70
N ALA A 33 11.48 -4.33 -3.07
CA ALA A 33 12.03 -3.36 -2.12
C ALA A 33 10.98 -2.85 -1.13
N ALA A 34 9.71 -2.78 -1.54
CA ALA A 34 8.60 -2.46 -0.64
C ALA A 34 8.32 -3.60 0.36
N ALA A 35 8.32 -4.85 -0.11
CA ALA A 35 8.12 -6.02 0.75
C ALA A 35 9.20 -6.13 1.83
N GLU A 36 10.47 -5.92 1.46
CA GLU A 36 11.61 -5.93 2.39
C GLU A 36 11.49 -4.84 3.46
N ARG A 37 11.05 -3.63 3.08
CA ARG A 37 10.84 -2.51 4.01
C ARG A 37 9.69 -2.73 4.99
N ILE A 38 8.61 -3.37 4.54
CA ILE A 38 7.44 -3.66 5.39
C ILE A 38 7.78 -4.77 6.40
N GLY A 39 8.51 -5.80 5.95
CA GLY A 39 8.89 -6.94 6.78
C GLY A 39 7.74 -7.89 7.08
N GLY A 40 8.04 -9.19 7.16
CA GLY A 40 7.04 -10.23 7.40
C GLY A 40 6.25 -10.62 6.14
N GLN A 41 5.05 -11.17 6.33
CA GLN A 41 4.21 -11.63 5.23
C GLN A 41 3.50 -10.45 4.55
N VAL A 42 3.62 -10.35 3.23
CA VAL A 42 3.01 -9.28 2.42
C VAL A 42 2.02 -9.83 1.40
N VAL A 43 1.16 -8.94 0.87
CA VAL A 43 0.17 -9.26 -0.17
C VAL A 43 0.35 -8.29 -1.33
N VAL A 44 0.48 -8.81 -2.55
CA VAL A 44 0.50 -8.01 -3.79
C VAL A 44 -0.92 -7.85 -4.30
N LYS A 45 -1.33 -6.61 -4.58
CA LYS A 45 -2.67 -6.28 -5.07
C LYS A 45 -2.58 -5.48 -6.35
N ALA A 46 -3.18 -5.99 -7.43
CA ALA A 46 -3.32 -5.23 -8.67
C ALA A 46 -4.11 -3.94 -8.40
N GLN A 47 -3.58 -2.82 -8.88
CA GLN A 47 -4.29 -1.54 -8.87
C GLN A 47 -5.11 -1.48 -10.16
N VAL A 48 -6.41 -1.81 -10.07
CA VAL A 48 -7.40 -1.76 -11.16
C VAL A 48 -8.49 -0.76 -10.87
#